data_AF-A0A9D6EF72-F1
#
_entry.id   AF-A0A9D6EF72-F1
#
_cell.length_a   1.000
_cell.length_b   1.000
_cell.length_c   1.000
_cell.angle_alpha   90.00
_cell.angle_beta   90.00
_cell.angle_gamma   90.00
#
_symmetry.space_group_name_H-M   'P 1'
#
loop_
_entity.id
_entity.type
_entity.pdbx_description
1 polymer ?
#
loop_
_entity_poly.entity_id
_entity_poly.type
_entity_poly.pdbx_seq_one_letter_code
_entity_poly.pdbx_strand_id
1 'polypeptide(L)'
;MARRQQGDEPPSSLKALAERVEADGGEVLATYRDPVGEHWQLFVLLPLDKVEPTPYQRDLSAPHVKRLQEVIKKLDRFVDPVVVVSPKPGEYWTPNGNHRRAALVKLKAEAIPAILIPEPEVAYQILALNTEKAHNRKEKSLEVIRMYRGLLEEEAEGAEEEYAFQFEAPSYITLGLLYEAKPRFAGGAFSPILRRVDKFLRASLPKAYKERERRAELVRAADELLTDV
;
A
#
# COMPACT_ATOMS: atom_id res chain seq x y z
N MET A 1 8.12 25.50 -17.06
CA MET A 1 8.79 25.60 -15.75
C MET A 1 7.89 26.42 -14.84
N ALA A 2 7.16 25.77 -13.94
CA ALA A 2 6.27 26.47 -13.02
C ALA A 2 7.09 27.39 -12.09
N ARG A 3 6.67 28.67 -12.00
CA ARG A 3 7.23 29.63 -11.04
C ARG A 3 7.06 29.04 -9.63
N ARG A 4 8.11 29.10 -8.81
CA ARG A 4 7.97 28.95 -7.35
C ARG A 4 6.96 29.99 -6.88
N GLN A 5 5.73 29.60 -6.58
CA GLN A 5 4.79 30.46 -5.87
C GLN A 5 5.25 30.50 -4.40
N GLN A 6 6.10 31.47 -4.08
CA GLN A 6 6.20 32.01 -2.72
C GLN A 6 4.87 32.73 -2.45
N GLY A 7 4.07 32.27 -1.49
CA GLY A 7 2.85 33.00 -1.15
C GLY A 7 1.93 32.34 -0.13
N ASP A 8 1.76 31.02 -0.17
CA ASP A 8 0.80 30.35 0.73
C ASP A 8 1.49 29.82 1.98
N GLU A 9 0.92 30.14 3.15
CA GLU A 9 1.30 29.49 4.39
C GLU A 9 0.80 28.04 4.43
N PRO A 10 1.57 27.12 5.03
CA PRO A 10 1.08 25.78 5.31
C PRO A 10 -0.21 25.83 6.15
N PRO A 11 -1.19 24.96 5.88
CA PRO A 11 -2.41 24.89 6.67
C PRO A 11 -2.08 24.53 8.13
N SER A 12 -2.94 24.95 9.07
CA SER A 12 -2.76 24.68 10.50
C SER A 12 -2.64 23.19 10.82
N SER A 13 -3.34 22.33 10.07
CA SER A 13 -3.22 20.87 10.17
C SER A 13 -1.80 20.37 9.88
N LEU A 14 -1.12 20.94 8.88
CA LEU A 14 0.26 20.58 8.56
C LEU A 14 1.24 21.10 9.63
N LYS A 15 1.01 22.31 10.15
CA LYS A 15 1.79 22.87 11.27
C LYS A 15 1.66 21.98 12.51
N ALA A 16 0.45 21.57 12.86
CA ALA A 16 0.20 20.64 13.98
C ALA A 16 0.85 19.25 13.75
N LEU A 17 0.86 18.77 12.51
CA LEU A 17 1.54 17.52 12.16
C LEU A 17 3.07 17.65 12.31
N ALA A 18 3.65 18.77 11.89
CA ALA A 18 5.06 19.07 12.09
C ALA A 18 5.43 19.14 13.58
N GLU A 19 4.66 19.86 14.39
CA GLU A 19 4.83 19.92 15.84
C GLU A 19 4.71 18.54 16.50
N ARG A 20 3.79 17.69 16.01
CA ARG A 20 3.66 16.31 16.47
C ARG A 20 4.91 15.50 16.16
N VAL A 21 5.46 15.59 14.94
CA VAL A 21 6.70 14.92 14.55
C VAL A 21 7.84 15.26 15.51
N GLU A 22 8.02 16.54 15.83
CA GLU A 22 9.05 16.99 16.78
C GLU A 22 8.78 16.49 18.20
N ALA A 23 7.53 16.58 18.67
CA ALA A 23 7.13 16.06 19.98
C ALA A 23 7.32 14.54 20.10
N ASP A 24 7.23 13.83 18.97
CA ASP A 24 7.46 12.40 18.89
C ASP A 24 8.94 12.01 18.79
N GLY A 25 9.86 12.98 18.80
CA GLY A 25 11.31 12.76 18.74
C GLY A 25 11.85 12.67 17.31
N GLY A 26 11.06 13.08 16.31
CA GLY A 26 11.50 13.26 14.93
C GLY A 26 12.00 14.68 14.64
N GLU A 27 12.37 14.91 13.39
CA GLU A 27 12.83 16.20 12.88
C GLU A 27 12.11 16.52 11.56
N VAL A 28 11.63 17.76 11.41
CA VAL A 28 11.06 18.24 10.14
C VAL A 28 12.15 18.93 9.32
N LEU A 29 12.61 18.27 8.26
CA LEU A 29 13.68 18.75 7.40
C LEU A 29 13.20 19.79 6.38
N ALA A 30 11.99 19.62 5.84
CA ALA A 30 11.39 20.56 4.90
C ALA A 30 9.87 20.47 4.86
N THR A 31 9.23 21.59 4.51
CA THR A 31 7.81 21.70 4.17
C THR A 31 7.71 22.15 2.73
N TYR A 32 7.01 21.38 1.89
CA TYR A 32 6.93 21.68 0.45
C TYR A 32 5.60 21.25 -0.17
N ARG A 33 5.33 21.72 -1.38
CA ARG A 33 4.19 21.30 -2.20
C ARG A 33 4.64 20.34 -3.30
N ASP A 34 3.87 19.28 -3.53
CA ASP A 34 4.14 18.37 -4.63
C ASP A 34 4.03 19.09 -5.99
N PRO A 35 4.79 18.69 -7.01
CA PRO A 35 4.88 19.44 -8.26
C PRO A 35 3.69 19.29 -9.21
N VAL A 36 2.71 18.43 -8.88
CA VAL A 36 1.57 18.11 -9.76
C VAL A 36 0.27 18.66 -9.18
N GLY A 37 -0.09 18.27 -7.96
CA GLY A 37 -1.32 18.69 -7.29
C GLY A 37 -1.16 19.89 -6.38
N GLU A 38 0.08 20.34 -6.15
CA GLU A 38 0.41 21.40 -5.18
C GLU A 38 -0.04 21.09 -3.74
N HIS A 39 -0.20 19.80 -3.40
CA HIS A 39 -0.53 19.35 -2.05
C HIS A 39 0.67 19.48 -1.12
N TRP A 40 0.42 19.94 0.11
CA TRP A 40 1.46 20.11 1.13
C TRP A 40 1.95 18.77 1.68
N GLN A 41 3.26 18.64 1.87
CA GLN A 41 3.93 17.46 2.40
C GLN A 41 5.11 17.88 3.29
N LEU A 42 5.52 16.99 4.19
CA LEU A 42 6.70 17.17 5.02
C LEU A 42 7.79 16.18 4.61
N PHE A 43 9.04 16.63 4.53
CA PHE A 43 10.19 15.75 4.53
C PHE A 43 10.73 15.69 5.96
N VAL A 44 10.82 14.50 6.54
CA VAL A 44 11.08 14.30 7.97
C VAL A 44 12.11 13.21 8.24
N LEU A 45 12.76 13.25 9.40
CA LEU A 45 13.41 12.11 10.04
C LEU A 45 12.49 11.63 11.17
N LEU A 46 12.09 10.37 11.14
CA LEU A 46 11.26 9.78 12.20
C LEU A 46 12.07 8.74 12.98
N PRO A 47 11.86 8.59 14.30
CA PRO A 47 12.35 7.44 15.05
C PRO A 47 11.91 6.14 14.38
N LEU A 48 12.86 5.26 14.08
CA LEU A 48 12.59 4.05 13.28
C LEU A 48 11.60 3.10 13.98
N ASP A 49 11.61 3.10 15.31
CA ASP A 49 10.72 2.31 16.16
C ASP A 49 9.27 2.82 16.18
N LYS A 50 9.02 4.04 15.72
CA LYS A 50 7.66 4.60 15.56
C LYS A 50 7.05 4.36 14.19
N VAL A 51 7.83 3.91 13.20
CA VAL A 51 7.37 3.70 11.82
C VAL A 51 7.05 2.22 11.58
N GLU A 52 5.78 1.91 11.37
CA GLU A 52 5.26 0.55 11.15
C GLU A 52 4.79 0.35 9.69
N PRO A 53 4.70 -0.88 9.17
CA PRO A 53 4.04 -1.12 7.89
C PRO A 53 2.56 -0.78 7.98
N THR A 54 1.93 -0.48 6.84
CA THR A 54 0.46 -0.44 6.82
C THR A 54 -0.12 -1.85 7.08
N PRO A 55 -1.30 -1.96 7.72
CA PRO A 55 -1.91 -3.27 8.03
C PRO A 55 -2.19 -4.15 6.80
N TYR A 56 -2.42 -3.54 5.65
CA TYR A 56 -2.80 -4.20 4.39
C TYR A 56 -1.61 -4.43 3.43
N GLN A 57 -0.38 -4.18 3.86
CA GLN A 57 0.78 -4.29 2.99
C GLN A 57 1.12 -5.73 2.57
N ARG A 58 1.84 -5.83 1.46
CA ARG A 58 2.43 -7.09 0.98
C ARG A 58 3.40 -7.68 2.01
N ASP A 59 3.43 -9.02 2.06
CA ASP A 59 4.42 -9.77 2.84
C ASP A 59 5.85 -9.35 2.51
N LEU A 60 6.63 -9.10 3.57
CA LEU A 60 8.06 -8.86 3.49
C LEU A 60 8.77 -10.06 2.87
N SER A 61 9.66 -9.77 1.91
CA SER A 61 10.52 -10.79 1.30
C SER A 61 11.87 -10.75 1.99
N ALA A 62 12.16 -11.74 2.83
CA ALA A 62 13.44 -11.83 3.53
C ALA A 62 14.67 -11.76 2.58
N PRO A 63 14.68 -12.40 1.40
CA PRO A 63 15.76 -12.22 0.43
C PRO A 63 15.92 -10.78 -0.06
N HIS A 64 14.82 -10.06 -0.32
CA HIS A 64 14.89 -8.65 -0.76
C HIS A 64 15.43 -7.75 0.35
N VAL A 65 14.99 -7.94 1.59
CA VAL A 65 15.48 -7.18 2.75
C VAL A 65 16.98 -7.40 2.94
N LYS A 66 17.44 -8.66 2.88
CA LYS A 66 18.87 -8.98 3.00
C LYS A 66 19.70 -8.30 1.89
N ARG A 67 19.22 -8.32 0.65
CA ARG A 67 19.89 -7.67 -0.47
C ARG A 67 19.98 -6.15 -0.28
N LEU A 68 18.89 -5.50 0.15
CA LEU A 68 18.89 -4.07 0.46
C LEU A 68 19.88 -3.75 1.57
N GLN A 69 19.89 -4.55 2.64
CA GLN A 69 20.84 -4.40 3.74
C GLN A 69 22.30 -4.44 3.26
N GLU A 70 22.65 -5.42 2.42
CA GLU A 70 24.01 -5.57 1.86
C GLU A 70 24.39 -4.40 0.96
N VAL A 71 23.46 -3.92 0.11
CA VAL A 71 23.70 -2.79 -0.79
C VAL A 71 23.88 -1.49 0.00
N ILE A 72 23.03 -1.23 1.00
CA ILE A 72 23.14 -0.05 1.87
C ILE A 72 24.49 -0.04 2.58
N LYS A 73 24.92 -1.18 3.17
CA LYS A 73 26.24 -1.31 3.80
C LYS A 73 27.38 -1.08 2.82
N LYS A 74 27.28 -1.63 1.60
CA LYS A 74 28.34 -1.52 0.59
C LYS A 74 28.48 -0.09 0.09
N LEU A 75 27.37 0.62 -0.11
CA LEU A 75 27.37 2.01 -0.60
C LEU A 75 27.59 3.02 0.52
N ASP A 76 27.43 2.60 1.78
CA ASP A 76 27.42 3.45 2.97
C ASP A 76 26.42 4.61 2.86
N ARG A 77 25.27 4.33 2.25
CA ARG A 77 24.25 5.35 1.93
C ARG A 77 22.84 4.77 1.97
N PHE A 78 21.92 5.55 2.52
CA PHE A 78 20.48 5.37 2.35
C PHE A 78 19.95 6.55 1.52
N VAL A 79 19.52 6.29 0.30
CA VAL A 79 19.29 7.33 -0.71
C VAL A 79 17.81 7.68 -0.90
N ASP A 80 16.92 6.71 -0.67
CA ASP A 80 15.52 6.79 -1.07
C ASP A 80 14.62 6.80 0.17
N PRO A 81 14.07 7.96 0.58
CA PRO A 81 13.14 8.09 1.70
C PRO A 81 11.88 7.25 1.51
N VAL A 82 11.34 6.72 2.60
CA VAL A 82 10.05 6.02 2.55
C VAL A 82 8.89 7.02 2.46
N VAL A 83 7.70 6.57 2.08
CA VAL A 83 6.48 7.36 2.22
C VAL A 83 5.80 6.95 3.51
N VAL A 84 5.30 7.93 4.28
CA VAL A 84 4.61 7.74 5.55
C VAL A 84 3.30 8.53 5.57
N VAL A 85 2.29 7.96 6.22
CA VAL A 85 1.08 8.66 6.66
C VAL A 85 0.96 8.55 8.19
N SER A 86 0.20 9.45 8.81
CA SER A 86 -0.13 9.37 10.23
C SER A 86 -1.66 9.22 10.42
N PRO A 87 -2.19 7.99 10.49
CA PRO A 87 -3.64 7.77 10.60
C PRO A 87 -4.20 8.22 11.95
N LYS A 88 -3.36 8.24 12.98
CA LYS A 88 -3.67 8.71 14.32
C LYS A 88 -2.46 9.45 14.88
N PRO A 89 -2.65 10.45 15.76
CA PRO A 89 -1.55 11.17 16.37
C PRO A 89 -0.54 10.22 17.04
N GLY A 90 0.73 10.29 16.61
CA GLY A 90 1.82 9.45 17.13
C GLY A 90 1.94 8.07 16.49
N GLU A 91 1.04 7.69 15.59
CA GLU A 91 1.17 6.49 14.75
C GLU A 91 1.68 6.89 13.37
N TYR A 92 2.71 6.19 12.89
CA TYR A 92 3.28 6.40 11.57
C TYR A 92 3.30 5.11 10.78
N TRP A 93 2.59 5.07 9.66
CA TRP A 93 2.56 3.91 8.78
C TRP A 93 3.25 4.21 7.46
N THR A 94 4.10 3.30 7.01
CA THR A 94 4.71 3.40 5.69
C THR A 94 3.91 2.61 4.66
N PRO A 95 3.09 3.24 3.78
CA PRO A 95 2.43 2.56 2.66
C PRO A 95 3.42 2.19 1.55
N ASN A 96 4.57 2.87 1.45
CA ASN A 96 5.64 2.56 0.49
C ASN A 96 7.02 2.64 1.15
N GLY A 97 7.75 1.54 1.09
CA GLY A 97 9.12 1.48 1.60
C GLY A 97 9.35 0.46 2.71
N ASN A 98 8.41 -0.44 2.98
CA ASN A 98 8.54 -1.40 4.07
C ASN A 98 9.80 -2.29 3.97
N HIS A 99 10.23 -2.74 2.79
CA HIS A 99 11.52 -3.46 2.66
C HIS A 99 12.72 -2.59 3.04
N ARG A 100 12.67 -1.27 2.78
CA ARG A 100 13.69 -0.29 3.17
C ARG A 100 13.67 -0.07 4.69
N ARG A 101 12.48 0.12 5.29
CA ARG A 101 12.28 0.18 6.75
C ARG A 101 12.84 -1.06 7.44
N ALA A 102 12.45 -2.25 6.98
CA ALA A 102 12.94 -3.52 7.53
C ALA A 102 14.45 -3.70 7.37
N ALA A 103 15.04 -3.22 6.27
CA ALA A 103 16.50 -3.24 6.10
C ALA A 103 17.19 -2.33 7.13
N LEU A 104 16.67 -1.12 7.37
CA LEU A 104 17.18 -0.22 8.41
C LEU A 104 17.06 -0.80 9.82
N VAL A 105 15.96 -1.52 10.11
CA VAL A 105 15.82 -2.24 11.39
C VAL A 105 16.94 -3.27 11.57
N LYS A 106 17.26 -4.04 10.52
CA LYS A 106 18.39 -4.99 10.53
C LYS A 106 19.76 -4.31 10.62
N LEU A 107 19.85 -3.05 10.22
CA LEU A 107 21.04 -2.21 10.34
C LEU A 107 21.12 -1.47 11.69
N LYS A 108 20.07 -1.53 12.51
CA LYS A 108 19.96 -0.81 13.79
C LYS A 108 20.10 0.71 13.62
N ALA A 109 19.52 1.25 12.55
CA ALA A 109 19.41 2.70 12.42
C ALA A 109 18.44 3.25 13.47
N GLU A 110 18.70 4.47 13.95
CA GLU A 110 17.85 5.13 14.96
C GLU A 110 16.68 5.89 14.29
N ALA A 111 16.91 6.44 13.10
CA ALA A 111 15.93 7.21 12.35
C ALA A 111 15.79 6.73 10.90
N ILE A 112 14.67 7.10 10.28
CA ILE A 112 14.37 6.84 8.87
C ILE A 112 13.90 8.13 8.19
N PRO A 113 14.50 8.54 7.06
CA PRO A 113 14.00 9.66 6.29
C PRO A 113 12.70 9.27 5.57
N ALA A 114 11.70 10.13 5.65
CA ALA A 114 10.37 9.89 5.11
C ALA A 114 9.74 11.14 4.50
N ILE A 115 8.96 10.94 3.44
CA ILE A 115 7.98 11.90 2.97
C ILE A 115 6.66 11.62 3.70
N LEU A 116 6.26 12.52 4.58
CA LEU A 116 5.05 12.44 5.37
C LEU A 116 3.91 13.18 4.67
N ILE A 117 2.89 12.42 4.27
CA ILE A 117 1.67 12.90 3.62
C ILE A 117 0.61 13.14 4.71
N PRO A 118 0.01 14.35 4.76
CA PRO A 118 -0.92 14.70 5.82
C PRO A 118 -2.29 14.01 5.70
N GLU A 119 -2.71 13.59 4.50
CA GLU A 119 -3.97 12.90 4.24
C GLU A 119 -3.84 11.37 4.39
N PRO A 120 -4.36 10.75 5.48
CA PRO A 120 -4.20 9.32 5.71
C PRO A 120 -4.90 8.44 4.66
N GLU A 121 -5.99 8.92 4.07
CA GLU A 121 -6.76 8.23 3.02
C GLU A 121 -5.94 7.94 1.76
N VAL A 122 -4.87 8.73 1.53
CA VAL A 122 -3.96 8.56 0.40
C VAL A 122 -3.06 7.33 0.58
N ALA A 123 -2.99 6.74 1.78
CA ALA A 123 -2.21 5.53 2.05
C ALA A 123 -2.57 4.36 1.11
N TYR A 124 -3.87 4.19 0.80
CA TYR A 124 -4.34 3.20 -0.16
C TYR A 124 -3.97 3.55 -1.61
N GLN A 125 -3.93 4.84 -1.95
CA GLN A 125 -3.59 5.33 -3.28
C GLN A 125 -2.08 5.25 -3.56
N ILE A 126 -1.24 5.39 -2.52
CA ILE A 126 0.22 5.29 -2.63
C ILE A 126 0.67 3.90 -3.09
N LEU A 127 -0.10 2.86 -2.79
CA LEU A 127 0.16 1.52 -3.33
C LEU A 127 0.04 1.51 -4.86
N ALA A 128 -0.94 2.21 -5.43
CA ALA A 128 -1.11 2.35 -6.87
C ALA A 128 0.04 3.13 -7.54
N LEU A 129 0.78 3.95 -6.78
CA LEU A 129 1.94 4.69 -7.29
C LEU A 129 3.19 3.82 -7.50
N ASN A 130 3.22 2.58 -6.99
CA ASN A 130 4.29 1.59 -7.24
C ASN A 130 4.22 1.00 -8.67
N THR A 131 4.18 1.86 -9.68
CA THR A 131 4.06 1.49 -11.10
C THR A 131 5.36 0.90 -11.68
N GLU A 132 6.50 1.04 -10.99
CA GLU A 132 7.82 0.63 -11.49
C GLU A 132 8.10 -0.88 -11.31
N LYS A 133 7.44 -1.53 -10.35
CA LYS A 133 7.52 -2.98 -10.17
C LYS A 133 6.14 -3.56 -10.35
N ALA A 134 5.83 -4.00 -11.56
CA ALA A 134 4.63 -4.81 -11.80
C ALA A 134 4.69 -6.03 -10.86
N HIS A 135 3.96 -5.96 -9.75
CA HIS A 135 3.72 -7.10 -8.88
C HIS A 135 3.27 -8.25 -9.77
N ASN A 136 3.79 -9.45 -9.51
CA ASN A 136 3.23 -10.60 -10.20
C ASN A 136 1.74 -10.71 -9.79
N ARG A 137 0.91 -11.25 -10.67
CA ARG A 137 -0.55 -11.29 -10.50
C ARG A 137 -0.98 -11.78 -9.12
N LYS A 138 -0.26 -12.77 -8.57
CA LYS A 138 -0.51 -13.32 -7.24
C LYS A 138 -0.36 -12.27 -6.16
N GLU A 139 0.74 -11.53 -6.14
CA GLU A 139 1.00 -10.48 -5.15
C GLU A 139 -0.06 -9.38 -5.22
N LYS A 140 -0.39 -8.90 -6.42
CA LYS A 140 -1.48 -7.93 -6.65
C LYS A 140 -2.82 -8.43 -6.13
N SER A 141 -3.15 -9.68 -6.42
CA SER A 141 -4.43 -10.26 -6.01
C SER A 141 -4.52 -10.41 -4.48
N LEU A 142 -3.43 -10.82 -3.83
CA LEU A 142 -3.37 -10.92 -2.37
C LEU A 142 -3.44 -9.56 -1.67
N GLU A 143 -2.85 -8.52 -2.25
CA GLU A 143 -2.93 -7.15 -1.73
C GLU A 143 -4.35 -6.59 -1.84
N VAL A 144 -4.97 -6.74 -3.00
CA VAL A 144 -6.35 -6.29 -3.25
C VAL A 144 -7.35 -6.95 -2.30
N ILE A 145 -7.24 -8.27 -2.05
CA ILE A 145 -8.18 -8.94 -1.14
C ILE A 145 -7.97 -8.54 0.33
N ARG A 146 -6.74 -8.27 0.75
CA ARG A 146 -6.43 -7.74 2.09
C ARG A 146 -7.02 -6.34 2.26
N MET A 147 -6.84 -5.46 1.27
CA MET A 147 -7.47 -4.14 1.26
C MET A 147 -8.99 -4.23 1.33
N TYR A 148 -9.59 -5.13 0.53
CA TYR A 148 -11.04 -5.35 0.56
C TYR A 148 -11.51 -5.71 1.97
N ARG A 149 -10.82 -6.64 2.66
CA ARG A 149 -11.16 -7.01 4.04
C ARG A 149 -10.98 -5.87 5.03
N GLY A 150 -9.93 -5.06 4.89
CA GLY A 150 -9.76 -3.84 5.70
C GLY A 150 -10.95 -2.89 5.56
N LEU A 151 -11.44 -2.65 4.34
CA LEU A 151 -12.62 -1.82 4.10
C LEU A 151 -13.91 -2.43 4.71
N LEU A 152 -14.02 -3.76 4.77
CA LEU A 152 -15.13 -4.43 5.45
C LEU A 152 -15.05 -4.26 6.98
N GLU A 153 -13.85 -4.34 7.56
CA GLU A 153 -13.61 -4.14 8.99
C GLU A 153 -13.85 -2.68 9.41
N GLU A 154 -13.58 -1.73 8.52
CA GLU A 154 -13.86 -0.29 8.69
C GLU A 154 -15.33 0.07 8.44
N GLU A 155 -16.21 -0.91 8.17
CA GLU A 155 -17.64 -0.72 7.88
C GLU A 155 -17.92 0.28 6.73
N ALA A 156 -17.07 0.30 5.71
CA ALA A 156 -17.21 1.25 4.60
C ALA A 156 -18.54 1.05 3.82
N GLU A 157 -19.27 2.15 3.61
CA GLU A 157 -20.67 2.11 3.11
C GLU A 157 -20.83 2.05 1.58
N GLY A 158 -19.74 2.19 0.81
CA GLY A 158 -19.76 2.27 -0.65
C GLY A 158 -20.04 0.95 -1.39
N ALA A 159 -20.47 1.05 -2.65
CA ALA A 159 -20.51 -0.07 -3.57
C ALA A 159 -19.09 -0.47 -4.02
N GLU A 160 -18.89 -1.75 -4.36
CA GLU A 160 -17.57 -2.23 -4.80
C GLU A 160 -17.00 -1.45 -6.00
N GLU A 161 -17.85 -1.02 -6.95
CA GLU A 161 -17.42 -0.25 -8.12
C GLU A 161 -16.85 1.13 -7.79
N GLU A 162 -17.18 1.69 -6.62
CA GLU A 162 -16.64 2.97 -6.16
C GLU A 162 -15.17 2.84 -5.73
N TYR A 163 -14.71 1.63 -5.43
CA TYR A 163 -13.32 1.30 -5.10
C TYR A 163 -12.54 0.75 -6.31
N ALA A 164 -13.06 0.92 -7.53
CA ALA A 164 -12.46 0.35 -8.74
C ALA A 164 -11.01 0.82 -8.97
N PHE A 165 -10.70 2.06 -8.61
CA PHE A 165 -9.35 2.60 -8.71
C PHE A 165 -8.39 1.86 -7.76
N GLN A 166 -8.80 1.65 -6.52
CA GLN A 166 -8.02 1.02 -5.47
C GLN A 166 -7.82 -0.48 -5.74
N PHE A 167 -8.86 -1.17 -6.22
CA PHE A 167 -8.80 -2.60 -6.52
C PHE A 167 -8.11 -2.93 -7.85
N GLU A 168 -7.86 -1.93 -8.71
CA GLU A 168 -7.31 -1.99 -10.07
C GLU A 168 -8.12 -2.85 -11.07
N ALA A 169 -8.47 -4.08 -10.72
CA ALA A 169 -9.22 -5.02 -11.53
C ALA A 169 -10.08 -5.94 -10.67
N PRO A 170 -11.34 -6.22 -11.07
CA PRO A 170 -12.23 -7.09 -10.31
C PRO A 170 -11.66 -8.51 -10.14
N SER A 171 -10.96 -9.01 -11.16
CA SER A 171 -10.32 -10.33 -11.11
C SER A 171 -9.27 -10.48 -10.02
N TYR A 172 -8.67 -9.39 -9.54
CA TYR A 172 -7.70 -9.45 -8.44
C TYR A 172 -8.37 -9.80 -7.12
N ILE A 173 -9.62 -9.37 -6.90
CA ILE A 173 -10.40 -9.70 -5.70
C ILE A 173 -10.66 -11.21 -5.68
N THR A 174 -11.20 -11.75 -6.78
CA THR A 174 -11.52 -13.18 -6.89
C THR A 174 -10.27 -14.07 -6.87
N LEU A 175 -9.21 -13.67 -7.57
CA LEU A 175 -7.93 -14.40 -7.50
C LEU A 175 -7.28 -14.31 -6.11
N GLY A 176 -7.47 -13.20 -5.39
CA GLY A 176 -6.93 -13.01 -4.05
C GLY A 176 -7.46 -14.06 -3.09
N LEU A 177 -8.78 -14.26 -3.08
CA LEU A 177 -9.44 -15.32 -2.32
C LEU A 177 -8.87 -16.72 -2.65
N LEU A 178 -8.64 -17.01 -3.93
CA LEU A 178 -8.07 -18.28 -4.38
C LEU A 178 -6.63 -18.48 -3.93
N TYR A 179 -5.80 -17.43 -3.98
CA TYR A 179 -4.41 -17.51 -3.55
C TYR A 179 -4.26 -17.60 -2.03
N GLU A 180 -5.17 -17.01 -1.26
CA GLU A 180 -5.23 -17.20 0.20
C GLU A 180 -5.53 -18.67 0.54
N ALA A 181 -6.54 -19.26 -0.13
CA ALA A 181 -6.90 -20.66 0.08
C ALA A 181 -5.83 -21.64 -0.42
N LYS A 182 -5.22 -21.37 -1.58
CA LYS A 182 -4.20 -22.21 -2.23
C LYS A 182 -3.03 -21.35 -2.74
N PRO A 183 -1.93 -21.20 -1.98
CA PRO A 183 -0.82 -20.34 -2.38
C PRO A 183 -0.16 -20.69 -3.73
N ARG A 184 -0.28 -21.93 -4.21
CA ARG A 184 0.24 -22.39 -5.51
C ARG A 184 -0.85 -22.51 -6.58
N PHE A 185 -1.97 -21.80 -6.43
CA PHE A 185 -3.06 -21.78 -7.40
C PHE A 185 -2.59 -21.32 -8.79
N ALA A 186 -3.07 -21.98 -9.85
CA ALA A 186 -2.69 -21.69 -11.23
C ALA A 186 -3.47 -20.50 -11.83
N GLY A 187 -3.52 -19.37 -11.13
CA GLY A 187 -4.28 -18.18 -11.56
C GLY A 187 -3.81 -17.58 -12.90
N GLY A 188 -2.68 -18.03 -13.41
CA GLY A 188 -2.24 -17.93 -14.81
C GLY A 188 -3.35 -18.25 -15.81
N ALA A 189 -3.91 -19.46 -15.68
CA ALA A 189 -4.82 -20.10 -16.63
C ALA A 189 -6.20 -19.42 -16.69
N PHE A 190 -6.70 -18.93 -15.55
CA PHE A 190 -8.04 -18.35 -15.44
C PHE A 190 -8.13 -16.86 -15.78
N SER A 191 -7.00 -16.15 -15.85
CA SER A 191 -7.04 -14.70 -16.06
C SER A 191 -7.68 -14.24 -17.38
N PRO A 192 -7.47 -14.90 -18.54
CA PRO A 192 -8.14 -14.49 -19.78
C PRO A 192 -9.67 -14.53 -19.67
N ILE A 193 -10.23 -15.57 -19.04
CA ILE A 193 -11.68 -15.68 -18.85
C ILE A 193 -12.17 -14.69 -17.79
N LEU A 194 -11.49 -14.58 -16.65
CA LEU A 194 -11.85 -13.64 -15.58
C LEU A 194 -11.84 -12.18 -16.06
N ARG A 195 -10.89 -11.75 -16.90
CA ARG A 195 -10.91 -10.40 -17.48
C ARG A 195 -12.18 -10.09 -18.29
N ARG A 196 -12.81 -11.11 -18.87
CA ARG A 196 -14.02 -10.95 -19.68
C ARG A 196 -15.28 -10.93 -18.81
N VAL A 197 -15.38 -11.88 -17.90
CA VAL A 197 -16.63 -12.14 -17.16
C VAL A 197 -16.68 -11.44 -15.81
N ASP A 198 -15.52 -11.14 -15.23
CA ASP A 198 -15.44 -10.55 -13.90
C ASP A 198 -15.49 -9.02 -13.99
N LYS A 199 -16.54 -8.44 -13.40
CA LYS A 199 -16.81 -6.99 -13.39
C LYS A 199 -16.97 -6.52 -11.96
N PHE A 200 -16.69 -5.25 -11.71
CA PHE A 200 -17.02 -4.60 -10.44
C PHE A 200 -18.52 -4.63 -10.21
N LEU A 201 -18.91 -4.79 -8.95
CA LEU A 201 -20.29 -4.96 -8.52
C LEU A 201 -20.87 -3.64 -8.01
N ARG A 202 -22.14 -3.39 -8.33
CA ARG A 202 -22.91 -2.25 -7.79
C ARG A 202 -23.47 -2.50 -6.39
N ALA A 203 -23.10 -3.62 -5.78
CA ALA A 203 -23.55 -4.00 -4.45
C ALA A 203 -22.61 -3.43 -3.40
N SER A 204 -23.12 -3.18 -2.20
CA SER A 204 -22.30 -2.79 -1.04
C SER A 204 -21.18 -3.80 -0.80
N LEU A 205 -20.04 -3.35 -0.27
CA LEU A 205 -18.86 -4.21 -0.05
C LEU A 205 -19.21 -5.56 0.62
N PRO A 206 -20.05 -5.66 1.67
CA PRO A 206 -20.40 -6.94 2.28
C PRO A 206 -21.20 -7.88 1.36
N LYS A 207 -22.11 -7.32 0.55
CA LYS A 207 -22.90 -8.11 -0.41
C LYS A 207 -22.04 -8.56 -1.60
N ALA A 208 -21.21 -7.65 -2.11
CA ALA A 208 -20.25 -7.93 -3.16
C ALA A 208 -19.23 -9.00 -2.73
N TYR A 209 -18.75 -8.96 -1.49
CA TYR A 209 -17.80 -9.94 -0.97
C TYR A 209 -18.35 -11.38 -1.00
N LYS A 210 -19.63 -11.58 -0.63
CA LYS A 210 -20.28 -12.90 -0.73
C LYS A 210 -20.34 -13.41 -2.17
N GLU A 211 -20.58 -12.52 -3.13
CA GLU A 211 -20.52 -12.87 -4.55
C GLU A 211 -19.09 -13.18 -5.01
N ARG A 212 -18.07 -12.50 -4.46
CA ARG A 212 -16.65 -12.80 -4.71
C ARG A 212 -16.27 -14.18 -4.22
N GLU A 213 -16.72 -14.58 -3.02
CA GLU A 213 -16.54 -15.94 -2.48
C GLU A 213 -17.19 -16.99 -3.39
N ARG A 214 -18.43 -16.77 -3.82
CA ARG A 214 -19.12 -17.65 -4.77
C ARG A 214 -18.36 -17.79 -6.09
N ARG A 215 -17.84 -16.69 -6.65
CA ARG A 215 -17.04 -16.71 -7.88
C ARG A 215 -15.71 -17.43 -7.70
N ALA A 216 -15.03 -17.22 -6.58
CA ALA A 216 -13.79 -17.92 -6.26
C ALA A 216 -14.04 -19.43 -6.20
N GLU A 217 -15.12 -19.86 -5.57
CA GLU A 217 -15.48 -21.27 -5.49
C GLU A 217 -15.73 -21.91 -6.86
N LEU A 218 -16.42 -21.21 -7.77
CA LEU A 218 -16.62 -21.69 -9.16
C LEU A 218 -15.29 -21.87 -9.90
N VAL A 219 -14.36 -20.94 -9.71
CA VAL A 219 -13.02 -21.03 -10.33
C VAL A 219 -12.20 -22.16 -9.72
N ARG A 220 -12.32 -22.38 -8.40
CA ARG A 220 -11.67 -23.50 -7.70
C ARG A 220 -12.16 -24.84 -8.23
N ALA A 221 -13.47 -25.01 -8.36
CA ALA A 221 -14.07 -26.22 -8.92
C ALA A 221 -13.60 -26.47 -10.37
N ALA A 222 -13.46 -25.41 -11.18
CA ALA A 222 -12.91 -25.54 -12.53
C ALA A 222 -11.42 -25.93 -12.54
N ASP A 223 -10.59 -25.43 -11.62
CA ASP A 223 -9.17 -25.82 -11.46
C ASP A 223 -9.04 -27.31 -11.09
N GLU A 224 -9.89 -27.79 -10.18
CA GLU A 224 -9.92 -29.20 -9.78
C GLU A 224 -10.25 -30.11 -10.97
N LEU A 225 -11.33 -29.81 -11.72
CA LEU A 225 -11.71 -30.57 -12.91
C LEU A 225 -10.65 -30.59 -14.03
N LEU A 226 -9.85 -29.53 -14.15
CA LEU A 226 -8.77 -29.44 -15.13
C LEU A 226 -7.49 -30.16 -14.69
N THR A 227 -7.33 -30.43 -13.39
CA THR A 227 -6.16 -31.12 -12.84
C THR A 227 -6.35 -32.65 -12.82
N ASP A 228 -7.60 -33.12 -12.87
CA ASP A 228 -7.99 -34.54 -12.92
C ASP A 228 -7.96 -35.14 -14.35
N VAL A 229 -7.49 -34.38 -15.35
CA VAL A 229 -7.35 -34.78 -16.77
C VAL A 229 -5.89 -34.84 -17.16
#